data_AF-A0A9P7VVJ0-F1
#
_entry.id   AF-A0A9P7VVJ0-F1
#
_cell.length_a   1.000
_cell.length_b   1.000
_cell.length_c   1.000
_cell.angle_alpha   90.00
_cell.angle_beta   90.00
_cell.angle_gamma   90.00
#
_symmetry.space_group_name_H-M   'P 1'
#
loop_
_entity.id
_entity.type
_entity.pdbx_description
1 polymer ?
#
loop_
_entity_poly.entity_id
_entity_poly.type
_entity_poly.pdbx_seq_one_letter_code
_entity_poly.pdbx_strand_id
1 'polypeptide(L)'
;MQTLAHDAIELLRSRYLSAELPQTSTAQAFDDLFLPEWQKNTSAGGLPLRSEDPHAIVMYLHSSGSTAYPKPVPWSGHRLVQISLIPWFGERDLCDVLFAVHVMPMYHGLVITRLCWTASSGLVVGAFEPKFPATLPTPDKLFASAKAVSSDLIFCVLSFVEPFLRHGPTVWSILNGWPRVCGVLYSGGPLNKVIGDDLKSKGSDIFIVYGSTECSIISSILPAKSSYDWDYFEFPGFIAPEMMPNGKNLYEFVMVKNAFCVPSIINTDINGVDAYATSDLLMRHPTKPGLWKILGRTDDQIVHNTGEKRNPIPLESMLNQDPHVSAAVMFG
;
A
#
# COMPACT_ATOMS: atom_id res chain seq x y z
N MET A 1 -20.71 1.69 -12.71
CA MET A 1 -20.32 2.69 -11.69
C MET A 1 -21.04 4.02 -11.87
N GLN A 2 -21.13 4.60 -13.07
CA GLN A 2 -21.85 5.87 -13.29
C GLN A 2 -23.31 5.82 -12.81
N THR A 3 -24.06 4.76 -13.14
CA THR A 3 -25.43 4.55 -12.63
C THR A 3 -25.47 4.50 -11.10
N LEU A 4 -24.55 3.78 -10.46
CA LEU A 4 -24.47 3.70 -9.00
C LEU A 4 -24.19 5.07 -8.36
N ALA A 5 -23.30 5.86 -8.95
CA ALA A 5 -23.00 7.21 -8.47
C ALA A 5 -24.20 8.15 -8.62
N HIS A 6 -24.89 8.08 -9.78
CA HIS A 6 -26.12 8.82 -10.02
C HIS A 6 -27.21 8.45 -9.00
N ASP A 7 -27.49 7.15 -8.82
CA ASP A 7 -28.50 6.67 -7.89
C ASP A 7 -28.18 7.03 -6.44
N ALA A 8 -26.90 7.01 -6.06
CA ALA A 8 -26.45 7.47 -4.74
C ALA A 8 -26.70 8.97 -4.54
N ILE A 9 -26.48 9.81 -5.56
CA ILE A 9 -26.76 11.25 -5.50
C ILE A 9 -28.27 11.51 -5.41
N GLU A 10 -29.10 10.77 -6.15
CA GLU A 10 -30.57 10.85 -6.05
C GLU A 10 -31.05 10.48 -4.65
N LEU A 11 -30.49 9.42 -4.05
CA LEU A 11 -30.77 9.04 -2.67
C LEU A 11 -30.39 10.14 -1.69
N LEU A 12 -29.22 10.77 -1.85
CA LEU A 12 -28.80 11.89 -1.01
C LEU A 12 -29.75 13.08 -1.15
N ARG A 13 -30.17 13.42 -2.37
CA ARG A 13 -31.12 14.50 -2.64
C ARG A 13 -32.45 14.27 -1.93
N SER A 14 -32.94 13.03 -1.92
CA SER A 14 -34.20 12.68 -1.25
C SER A 14 -34.14 12.81 0.28
N ARG A 15 -32.95 12.69 0.88
CA ARG A 15 -32.75 12.68 2.33
C ARG A 15 -32.27 14.02 2.89
N TYR A 16 -31.53 14.80 2.10
CA TYR A 16 -30.84 16.02 2.55
C TYR A 16 -31.20 17.22 1.65
N LEU A 17 -32.45 17.66 1.72
CA LEU A 17 -33.04 18.68 0.83
C LEU A 17 -32.31 20.04 0.82
N SER A 18 -31.56 20.36 1.86
CA SER A 18 -30.85 21.64 2.01
C SER A 18 -29.33 21.53 1.91
N ALA A 19 -28.78 20.32 1.68
CA ALA A 19 -27.34 20.12 1.58
C ALA A 19 -26.87 20.36 0.14
N GLU A 20 -25.68 20.95 0.00
CA GLU A 20 -24.98 20.97 -1.29
C GLU A 20 -24.55 19.54 -1.63
N LEU A 21 -24.98 19.05 -2.80
CA LEU A 21 -24.74 17.68 -3.21
C LEU A 21 -23.44 17.55 -4.02
N PRO A 22 -22.73 16.42 -3.90
CA PRO A 22 -21.56 16.18 -4.73
C PRO A 22 -21.94 16.10 -6.20
N GLN A 23 -21.05 16.59 -7.06
CA GLN A 23 -21.16 16.48 -8.51
C GLN A 23 -20.30 15.34 -9.02
N THR A 24 -20.66 14.79 -10.18
CA THR A 24 -19.85 13.79 -10.88
C THR A 24 -19.09 14.44 -12.03
N SER A 25 -17.84 14.04 -12.21
CA SER A 25 -17.06 14.32 -13.42
C SER A 25 -16.63 13.02 -14.07
N THR A 26 -16.57 13.00 -15.40
CA THR A 26 -16.02 11.87 -16.14
C THR A 26 -14.50 11.98 -16.14
N ALA A 27 -13.81 10.92 -15.70
CA ALA A 27 -12.36 10.86 -15.83
C ALA A 27 -11.97 10.89 -17.31
N GLN A 28 -11.00 11.72 -17.66
CA GLN A 28 -10.44 11.76 -19.02
C GLN A 28 -9.79 10.43 -19.36
N ALA A 29 -10.02 9.95 -20.58
CA ALA A 29 -9.38 8.76 -21.11
C ALA A 29 -7.95 9.07 -21.57
N PHE A 30 -7.18 8.00 -21.85
CA PHE A 30 -5.83 8.16 -22.38
C PHE A 30 -5.82 8.94 -23.71
N ASP A 31 -6.78 8.66 -24.58
CA ASP A 31 -6.91 9.31 -25.89
C ASP A 31 -7.20 10.81 -25.77
N ASP A 32 -7.91 11.22 -24.71
CA ASP A 32 -8.21 12.63 -24.43
C ASP A 32 -6.96 13.43 -24.02
N LEU A 33 -5.96 12.75 -23.46
CA LEU A 33 -4.81 13.38 -22.79
C LEU A 33 -3.48 13.22 -23.53
N PHE A 34 -3.30 12.11 -24.27
CA PHE A 34 -1.97 11.70 -24.74
C PHE A 34 -1.86 11.51 -26.26
N LEU A 35 -2.98 11.37 -26.99
CA LEU A 35 -2.94 11.32 -28.46
C LEU A 35 -2.85 12.73 -29.06
N PRO A 36 -2.20 12.95 -30.22
CA PRO A 36 -1.90 14.29 -30.75
C PRO A 36 -3.08 15.29 -30.80
N GLU A 37 -4.31 14.81 -30.84
CA GLU A 37 -5.52 15.62 -30.77
C GLU A 37 -5.76 16.27 -29.39
N TRP A 38 -5.12 15.80 -28.32
CA TRP A 38 -5.19 16.37 -26.98
C TRP A 38 -4.82 17.86 -26.98
N GLN A 39 -3.83 18.27 -27.77
CA GLN A 39 -3.43 19.68 -27.89
C GLN A 39 -4.55 20.59 -28.42
N LYS A 40 -5.54 20.02 -29.14
CA LYS A 40 -6.72 20.73 -29.63
C LYS A 40 -7.82 20.79 -28.57
N ASN A 41 -7.92 19.77 -27.71
CA ASN A 41 -9.01 19.58 -26.75
C ASN A 41 -8.66 20.05 -25.32
N THR A 42 -7.39 20.33 -25.05
CA THR A 42 -6.91 20.71 -23.71
C THR A 42 -6.14 22.03 -23.82
N SER A 43 -6.69 23.08 -23.20
CA SER A 43 -5.99 24.35 -23.00
C SER A 43 -5.53 24.46 -21.55
N ALA A 44 -4.53 25.29 -21.26
CA ALA A 44 -4.13 25.60 -19.88
C ALA A 44 -5.31 26.12 -19.03
N GLY A 45 -6.35 26.69 -19.66
CA GLY A 45 -7.59 27.09 -18.99
C GLY A 45 -8.48 25.93 -18.53
N GLY A 46 -8.30 24.72 -19.07
CA GLY A 46 -9.03 23.50 -18.67
C GLY A 46 -8.49 22.82 -17.40
N LEU A 47 -7.23 23.10 -17.03
CA LEU A 47 -6.58 22.66 -15.80
C LEU A 47 -5.94 23.86 -15.09
N PRO A 48 -6.75 24.84 -14.64
CA PRO A 48 -6.20 26.03 -14.01
C PRO A 48 -5.45 25.65 -12.73
N LEU A 49 -4.22 26.14 -12.58
CA LEU A 49 -3.53 26.09 -11.31
C LEU A 49 -4.28 27.01 -10.34
N ARG A 50 -4.93 26.41 -9.34
CA ARG A 50 -5.65 27.14 -8.30
C ARG A 50 -4.81 27.15 -7.04
N SER A 51 -4.82 28.28 -6.35
CA SER A 51 -4.37 28.35 -4.97
C SER A 51 -5.48 27.78 -4.11
N GLU A 52 -5.26 26.60 -3.55
CA GLU A 52 -6.19 25.92 -2.65
C GLU A 52 -5.61 25.95 -1.23
N ASP A 53 -6.47 25.93 -0.21
CA ASP A 53 -6.02 25.76 1.18
C ASP A 53 -5.36 24.38 1.33
N PRO A 54 -4.08 24.28 1.76
CA PRO A 54 -3.43 23.00 1.98
C PRO A 54 -4.17 22.09 2.98
N HIS A 55 -4.96 22.65 3.89
CA HIS A 55 -5.73 21.87 4.85
C HIS A 55 -7.08 21.39 4.32
N ALA A 56 -7.53 21.91 3.16
CA ALA A 56 -8.74 21.43 2.52
C ALA A 56 -8.63 19.96 2.13
N ILE A 57 -9.73 19.22 2.32
CA ILE A 57 -9.83 17.82 1.93
C ILE A 57 -9.95 17.75 0.41
N VAL A 58 -9.04 17.01 -0.23
CA VAL A 58 -9.00 16.86 -1.69
C VAL A 58 -9.42 15.48 -2.15
N MET A 59 -9.39 14.48 -1.25
CA MET A 59 -9.74 13.11 -1.56
C MET A 59 -10.26 12.38 -0.33
N TYR A 60 -11.19 11.46 -0.56
CA TYR A 60 -11.53 10.42 0.40
C TYR A 60 -11.12 9.07 -0.15
N LEU A 61 -10.28 8.37 0.61
CA LEU A 61 -10.04 6.95 0.41
C LEU A 61 -10.92 6.16 1.37
N HIS A 62 -11.29 4.94 1.02
CA HIS A 62 -12.06 4.09 1.93
C HIS A 62 -11.13 3.06 2.55
N SER A 63 -11.14 2.96 3.88
CA SER A 63 -10.55 1.80 4.54
C SER A 63 -11.50 0.61 4.43
N SER A 64 -10.93 -0.58 4.24
CA SER A 64 -11.68 -1.82 4.03
C SER A 64 -12.56 -2.19 5.23
N GLY A 65 -12.15 -1.77 6.44
CA GLY A 65 -12.89 -1.96 7.70
C GLY A 65 -13.07 -3.44 8.05
N SER A 66 -12.32 -3.95 9.03
CA SER A 66 -12.43 -5.36 9.46
C SER A 66 -13.79 -5.76 10.06
N THR A 67 -14.61 -4.78 10.47
CA THR A 67 -15.80 -5.02 11.32
C THR A 67 -17.07 -4.26 10.94
N ALA A 68 -17.07 -3.39 9.91
CA ALA A 68 -18.21 -2.53 9.59
C ALA A 68 -18.22 -2.07 8.11
N TYR A 69 -19.07 -1.09 7.79
CA TYR A 69 -19.07 -0.41 6.50
C TYR A 69 -17.71 0.28 6.22
N PRO A 70 -17.28 0.36 4.95
CA PRO A 70 -16.07 1.09 4.56
C PRO A 70 -16.08 2.51 5.12
N LYS A 71 -15.01 2.90 5.82
CA LYS A 71 -14.92 4.21 6.47
C LYS A 71 -14.19 5.19 5.56
N PRO A 72 -14.73 6.41 5.34
CA PRO A 72 -14.04 7.42 4.57
C PRO A 72 -12.86 7.98 5.38
N VAL A 73 -11.69 8.01 4.76
CA VAL A 73 -10.43 8.55 5.29
C VAL A 73 -10.09 9.81 4.49
N PRO A 74 -10.16 11.00 5.10
CA PRO A 74 -9.92 12.26 4.41
C PRO A 74 -8.43 12.49 4.18
N TRP A 75 -8.03 12.79 2.95
CA TRP A 75 -6.69 13.25 2.62
C TRP A 75 -6.76 14.71 2.18
N SER A 76 -6.00 15.58 2.85
CA SER A 76 -5.87 16.99 2.51
C SER A 76 -4.73 17.24 1.50
N GLY A 77 -4.67 18.43 0.92
CA GLY A 77 -3.55 18.83 0.06
C GLY A 77 -2.19 18.70 0.78
N HIS A 78 -2.12 19.15 2.03
CA HIS A 78 -0.95 19.02 2.89
C HIS A 78 -0.58 17.56 3.12
N ARG A 79 -1.57 16.66 3.28
CA ARG A 79 -1.33 15.22 3.40
C ARG A 79 -0.65 14.65 2.14
N LEU A 80 -1.09 15.06 0.95
CA LEU A 80 -0.43 14.64 -0.30
C LEU A 80 1.01 15.13 -0.38
N VAL A 81 1.30 16.35 0.08
CA VAL A 81 2.68 16.87 0.17
C VAL A 81 3.53 16.03 1.12
N GLN A 82 3.03 15.68 2.31
CA GLN A 82 3.74 14.79 3.24
C GLN A 82 4.05 13.43 2.60
N ILE A 83 3.10 12.87 1.84
CA ILE A 83 3.29 11.60 1.13
C ILE A 83 4.35 11.75 0.03
N SER A 84 4.38 12.87 -0.69
CA SER A 84 5.41 13.20 -1.68
C SER A 84 6.83 13.30 -1.10
N LEU A 85 6.97 13.56 0.20
CA LEU A 85 8.28 13.63 0.87
C LEU A 85 8.84 12.26 1.26
N ILE A 86 8.03 11.19 1.28
CA ILE A 86 8.46 9.86 1.76
C ILE A 86 9.74 9.35 1.05
N PRO A 87 9.90 9.46 -0.28
CA PRO A 87 11.13 9.09 -0.99
C PRO A 87 12.41 9.74 -0.43
N TRP A 88 12.30 10.95 0.11
CA TRP A 88 13.44 11.70 0.65
C TRP A 88 13.97 11.13 1.98
N PHE A 89 13.22 10.23 2.61
CA PHE A 89 13.64 9.47 3.79
C PHE A 89 14.02 8.02 3.45
N GLY A 90 14.03 7.66 2.16
CA GLY A 90 14.56 6.39 1.67
C GLY A 90 16.08 6.44 1.50
N GLU A 91 16.69 5.27 1.35
CA GLU A 91 18.14 5.15 1.14
C GLU A 91 18.54 4.98 -0.32
N ARG A 92 17.56 4.92 -1.23
CA ARG A 92 17.75 4.84 -2.68
C ARG A 92 17.03 5.98 -3.37
N ASP A 93 17.72 6.60 -4.33
CA ASP A 93 17.10 7.55 -5.25
C ASP A 93 16.07 6.82 -6.11
N LEU A 94 14.89 7.44 -6.26
CA LEU A 94 13.79 6.91 -7.06
C LEU A 94 13.71 7.54 -8.46
N CYS A 95 14.55 8.55 -8.75
CA CYS A 95 14.58 9.20 -10.05
C CYS A 95 14.91 8.17 -11.14
N ASP A 96 14.09 8.15 -12.19
CA ASP A 96 14.17 7.20 -13.32
C ASP A 96 14.01 5.71 -12.96
N VAL A 97 13.66 5.38 -11.70
CA VAL A 97 13.39 4.01 -11.30
C VAL A 97 11.99 3.62 -11.74
N LEU A 98 11.87 2.53 -12.51
CA LEU A 98 10.61 2.06 -13.06
C LEU A 98 9.96 1.00 -12.17
N PHE A 99 8.84 1.37 -11.55
CA PHE A 99 8.00 0.46 -10.77
C PHE A 99 6.89 -0.12 -11.66
N ALA A 100 6.86 -1.44 -11.81
CA ALA A 100 5.72 -2.13 -12.39
C ALA A 100 4.60 -2.25 -11.36
N VAL A 101 3.51 -1.49 -11.57
CA VAL A 101 2.32 -1.44 -10.70
C VAL A 101 1.04 -1.90 -11.43
N HIS A 102 1.19 -2.60 -12.56
CA HIS A 102 0.12 -2.98 -13.49
C HIS A 102 -1.16 -3.54 -12.82
N VAL A 103 -1.03 -4.28 -11.72
CA VAL A 103 -2.14 -4.93 -11.04
C VAL A 103 -2.72 -4.13 -9.86
N MET A 104 -2.19 -2.94 -9.60
CA MET A 104 -2.62 -2.10 -8.48
C MET A 104 -3.90 -1.34 -8.80
N PRO A 105 -4.97 -1.53 -8.03
CA PRO A 105 -6.21 -0.79 -8.27
C PRO A 105 -6.06 0.69 -7.93
N MET A 106 -6.53 1.58 -8.81
CA MET A 106 -6.47 3.04 -8.63
C MET A 106 -7.19 3.54 -7.37
N TYR A 107 -8.15 2.77 -6.84
CA TYR A 107 -8.86 3.10 -5.60
C TYR A 107 -8.03 2.86 -4.33
N HIS A 108 -6.85 2.25 -4.45
CA HIS A 108 -6.00 1.91 -3.31
C HIS A 108 -4.97 3.02 -3.02
N GLY A 109 -4.78 3.35 -1.75
CA GLY A 109 -3.85 4.42 -1.32
C GLY A 109 -2.40 4.22 -1.77
N LEU A 110 -1.98 2.96 -2.01
CA LEU A 110 -0.64 2.66 -2.55
C LEU A 110 -0.42 3.25 -3.94
N VAL A 111 -1.45 3.27 -4.81
CA VAL A 111 -1.33 3.85 -6.17
C VAL A 111 -1.28 5.35 -6.10
N ILE A 112 -2.16 5.97 -5.31
CA ILE A 112 -2.15 7.43 -5.10
C ILE A 112 -0.79 7.90 -4.58
N THR A 113 -0.22 7.14 -3.63
CA THR A 113 1.13 7.38 -3.12
C THR A 113 2.19 7.34 -4.24
N ARG A 114 2.07 6.46 -5.24
CA ARG A 114 3.02 6.44 -6.37
C ARG A 114 2.88 7.66 -7.27
N LEU A 115 1.65 8.13 -7.53
CA LEU A 115 1.45 9.35 -8.30
C LEU A 115 2.12 10.55 -7.61
N CYS A 116 2.03 10.63 -6.27
CA CYS A 116 2.75 11.62 -5.47
C CYS A 116 4.27 11.54 -5.66
N TRP A 117 4.84 10.33 -5.76
CA TRP A 117 6.29 10.11 -5.92
C TRP A 117 6.78 10.31 -7.35
N THR A 118 5.97 9.96 -8.35
CA THR A 118 6.25 10.33 -9.74
C THR A 118 6.37 11.85 -9.87
N ALA A 119 5.47 12.60 -9.22
CA ALA A 119 5.52 14.05 -9.23
C ALA A 119 6.69 14.64 -8.42
N SER A 120 7.10 14.02 -7.31
CA SER A 120 8.09 14.60 -6.38
C SER A 120 9.53 14.09 -6.51
N SER A 121 9.74 12.90 -7.07
CA SER A 121 11.04 12.24 -7.12
C SER A 121 11.39 11.68 -8.50
N GLY A 122 10.58 11.89 -9.53
CA GLY A 122 10.85 11.35 -10.87
C GLY A 122 10.67 9.84 -11.00
N LEU A 123 9.93 9.21 -10.09
CA LEU A 123 9.60 7.78 -10.15
C LEU A 123 8.83 7.47 -11.44
N VAL A 124 9.27 6.45 -12.19
CA VAL A 124 8.58 6.01 -13.42
C VAL A 124 7.60 4.89 -13.08
N VAL A 125 6.38 4.98 -13.61
CA VAL A 125 5.31 4.03 -13.35
C VAL A 125 5.02 3.20 -14.60
N GLY A 126 5.21 1.88 -14.49
CA GLY A 126 4.76 0.90 -15.48
C GLY A 126 3.34 0.43 -15.16
N ALA A 127 2.39 0.69 -16.07
CA ALA A 127 1.00 0.30 -15.97
C ALA A 127 0.54 -0.45 -17.23
N PHE A 128 -0.60 -1.14 -17.16
CA PHE A 128 -1.18 -1.75 -18.35
C PHE A 128 -1.53 -0.68 -19.38
N GLU A 129 -1.43 -1.06 -20.65
CA GLU A 129 -1.93 -0.25 -21.76
C GLU A 129 -3.39 0.18 -21.49
N PRO A 130 -3.69 1.48 -21.52
CA PRO A 130 -5.05 1.98 -21.35
C PRO A 130 -5.93 1.49 -22.51
N LYS A 131 -6.97 0.71 -22.19
CA LYS A 131 -7.93 0.22 -23.18
C LYS A 131 -9.28 -0.12 -22.55
N PHE A 132 -10.30 -0.25 -23.39
CA PHE A 132 -11.62 -0.69 -22.99
C PHE A 132 -12.03 -1.99 -23.72
N PRO A 133 -12.43 -3.05 -23.00
CA PRO A 133 -12.44 -3.18 -21.54
C PRO A 133 -11.02 -3.23 -20.96
N ALA A 134 -10.87 -2.79 -19.71
CA ALA A 134 -9.59 -2.78 -19.02
C ALA A 134 -8.98 -4.19 -18.92
N THR A 135 -7.65 -4.28 -18.99
CA THR A 135 -6.94 -5.55 -18.80
C THR A 135 -7.23 -6.12 -17.42
N LEU A 136 -7.80 -7.33 -17.36
CA LEU A 136 -7.99 -8.04 -16.10
C LEU A 136 -6.60 -8.31 -15.46
N PRO A 137 -6.33 -7.82 -14.24
CA PRO A 137 -5.06 -8.03 -13.56
C PRO A 137 -4.94 -9.49 -13.11
N THR A 138 -3.87 -10.14 -13.56
CA THR A 138 -3.48 -11.49 -13.11
C THR A 138 -1.98 -11.50 -12.81
N PRO A 139 -1.47 -12.41 -11.96
CA PRO A 139 -0.04 -12.58 -11.76
C PRO A 139 0.71 -12.72 -13.09
N ASP A 140 0.32 -13.62 -13.99
CA ASP A 140 1.00 -13.82 -15.28
C ASP A 140 1.13 -12.53 -16.11
N LYS A 141 0.07 -11.72 -16.14
CA LYS A 141 0.08 -10.44 -16.87
C LYS A 141 0.95 -9.39 -16.19
N LEU A 142 1.01 -9.36 -14.86
CA LEU A 142 1.93 -8.49 -14.12
C LEU A 142 3.37 -8.72 -14.60
N PHE A 143 3.81 -9.98 -14.65
CA PHE A 143 5.19 -10.30 -15.03
C PHE A 143 5.46 -10.08 -16.50
N ALA A 144 4.55 -10.50 -17.39
CA ALA A 144 4.69 -10.28 -18.81
C ALA A 144 4.84 -8.78 -19.13
N SER A 145 4.00 -7.93 -18.52
CA SER A 145 4.06 -6.49 -18.74
C SER A 145 5.26 -5.85 -18.06
N ALA A 146 5.57 -6.23 -16.83
CA ALA A 146 6.74 -5.72 -16.12
C ALA A 146 8.03 -6.02 -16.93
N LYS A 147 8.17 -7.26 -17.44
CA LYS A 147 9.28 -7.67 -18.31
C LYS A 147 9.32 -6.86 -19.60
N ALA A 148 8.17 -6.66 -20.24
CA ALA A 148 8.07 -5.91 -21.49
C ALA A 148 8.57 -4.46 -21.33
N VAL A 149 8.30 -3.82 -20.19
CA VAL A 149 8.78 -2.46 -19.89
C VAL A 149 10.17 -2.43 -19.24
N SER A 150 10.81 -3.59 -19.07
CA SER A 150 12.11 -3.74 -18.40
C SER A 150 12.17 -3.06 -17.02
N SER A 151 11.11 -3.21 -16.20
CA SER A 151 11.03 -2.56 -14.89
C SER A 151 12.20 -2.86 -13.96
N ASP A 152 12.48 -1.96 -13.01
CA ASP A 152 13.49 -2.17 -11.98
C ASP A 152 12.92 -2.92 -10.77
N LEU A 153 11.64 -2.66 -10.46
CA LEU A 153 10.94 -3.25 -9.32
C LEU A 153 9.50 -3.63 -9.68
N ILE A 154 9.06 -4.77 -9.18
CA ILE A 154 7.65 -5.14 -9.19
C ILE A 154 7.04 -4.69 -7.87
N PHE A 155 5.97 -3.90 -7.93
CA PHE A 155 5.27 -3.47 -6.72
C PHE A 155 3.82 -3.96 -6.75
N CYS A 156 3.49 -4.83 -5.81
CA CYS A 156 2.16 -5.42 -5.72
C CYS A 156 1.71 -5.73 -4.29
N VAL A 157 0.43 -6.11 -4.13
CA VAL A 157 -0.07 -6.63 -2.85
C VAL A 157 0.31 -8.11 -2.72
N LEU A 158 0.39 -8.59 -1.49
CA LEU A 158 0.81 -9.96 -1.16
C LEU A 158 0.08 -11.05 -1.97
N SER A 159 -1.22 -10.87 -2.26
CA SER A 159 -2.01 -11.85 -3.03
C SER A 159 -1.52 -12.06 -4.47
N PHE A 160 -0.68 -11.18 -5.01
CA PHE A 160 -0.01 -11.38 -6.30
C PHE A 160 1.40 -11.97 -6.17
N VAL A 161 2.00 -11.92 -4.97
CA VAL A 161 3.35 -12.43 -4.70
C VAL A 161 3.33 -13.94 -4.53
N GLU A 162 2.46 -14.50 -3.68
CA GLU A 162 2.49 -15.94 -3.39
C GLU A 162 2.10 -16.83 -4.59
N PRO A 163 1.00 -16.55 -5.32
CA PRO A 163 0.64 -17.38 -6.47
C PRO A 163 1.73 -17.38 -7.54
N PHE A 164 2.36 -16.22 -7.76
CA PHE A 164 3.50 -16.10 -8.65
C PHE A 164 4.63 -17.08 -8.29
N LEU A 165 5.00 -17.12 -7.01
CA LEU A 165 6.14 -17.91 -6.55
C LEU A 165 5.88 -19.42 -6.60
N ARG A 166 4.61 -19.84 -6.63
CA ARG A 166 4.21 -21.23 -6.85
C ARG A 166 4.45 -21.71 -8.30
N HIS A 167 4.68 -20.82 -9.28
CA HIS A 167 4.91 -21.21 -10.68
C HIS A 167 6.35 -21.73 -10.98
N GLY A 168 7.22 -21.86 -9.99
CA GLY A 168 8.45 -22.67 -10.08
C GLY A 168 9.60 -22.08 -10.93
N PRO A 169 10.50 -22.92 -11.49
CA PRO A 169 11.74 -22.55 -12.21
C PRO A 169 11.60 -21.46 -13.29
N THR A 170 10.46 -21.36 -13.95
CA THR A 170 10.18 -20.42 -15.05
C THR A 170 10.19 -18.96 -14.60
N VAL A 171 9.77 -18.69 -13.37
CA VAL A 171 9.81 -17.36 -12.78
C VAL A 171 11.25 -16.88 -12.58
N TRP A 172 12.10 -17.77 -12.11
CA TRP A 172 13.50 -17.48 -11.80
C TRP A 172 14.33 -17.24 -13.05
N SER A 173 14.07 -17.97 -14.14
CA SER A 173 14.71 -17.69 -15.43
C SER A 173 14.25 -16.35 -16.01
N ILE A 174 13.02 -15.92 -15.73
CA ILE A 174 12.51 -14.60 -16.10
C ILE A 174 13.23 -13.50 -15.31
N LEU A 175 13.36 -13.62 -13.99
CA LEU A 175 14.05 -12.63 -13.16
C LEU A 175 15.57 -12.57 -13.45
N ASN A 176 16.24 -13.73 -13.60
CA ASN A 176 17.68 -13.79 -13.88
C ASN A 176 18.04 -13.34 -15.30
N GLY A 177 17.11 -13.44 -16.26
CA GLY A 177 17.29 -12.95 -17.63
C GLY A 177 16.86 -11.49 -17.83
N TRP A 178 16.41 -10.82 -16.76
CA TRP A 178 15.90 -9.47 -16.81
C TRP A 178 17.00 -8.49 -16.42
N PRO A 179 17.53 -7.68 -17.36
CA PRO A 179 18.74 -6.90 -17.12
C PRO A 179 18.65 -5.86 -15.98
N ARG A 180 17.43 -5.53 -15.54
CA ARG A 180 17.13 -4.41 -14.62
C ARG A 180 16.29 -4.76 -13.40
N VAL A 181 15.60 -5.91 -13.33
CA VAL A 181 14.83 -6.21 -12.10
C VAL A 181 15.76 -6.51 -10.96
N CYS A 182 15.68 -5.64 -9.95
CA CYS A 182 16.43 -5.75 -8.73
C CYS A 182 15.61 -6.40 -7.61
N GLY A 183 14.26 -6.43 -7.68
CA GLY A 183 13.46 -7.08 -6.65
C GLY A 183 11.94 -6.93 -6.72
N VAL A 184 11.30 -7.39 -5.64
CA VAL A 184 9.85 -7.28 -5.39
C VAL A 184 9.62 -6.42 -4.15
N LEU A 185 8.83 -5.37 -4.34
CA LEU A 185 8.26 -4.57 -3.27
C LEU A 185 6.83 -5.07 -3.01
N TYR A 186 6.44 -5.34 -1.76
CA TYR A 186 5.10 -5.84 -1.47
C TYR A 186 4.46 -5.24 -0.24
N SER A 187 3.13 -5.28 -0.17
CA SER A 187 2.34 -4.76 0.95
C SER A 187 1.06 -5.57 1.19
N GLY A 188 0.34 -5.27 2.27
CA GLY A 188 -0.99 -5.81 2.56
C GLY A 188 -1.02 -7.09 3.41
N GLY A 189 0.12 -7.59 3.87
CA GLY A 189 0.18 -8.73 4.79
C GLY A 189 1.58 -9.32 4.91
N PRO A 190 1.81 -10.27 5.83
CA PRO A 190 3.09 -10.97 5.95
C PRO A 190 3.27 -12.01 4.84
N LEU A 191 4.42 -12.00 4.16
CA LEU A 191 4.79 -13.05 3.22
C LEU A 191 5.33 -14.28 3.98
N ASN A 192 5.01 -15.48 3.50
CA ASN A 192 5.56 -16.71 4.04
C ASN A 192 7.11 -16.69 4.06
N LYS A 193 7.70 -17.00 5.22
CA LYS A 193 9.15 -16.92 5.41
C LYS A 193 9.95 -17.87 4.51
N VAL A 194 9.49 -19.11 4.34
CA VAL A 194 10.17 -20.10 3.49
C VAL A 194 10.20 -19.63 2.04
N ILE A 195 9.08 -19.10 1.54
CA ILE A 195 8.95 -18.56 0.20
C ILE A 195 9.88 -17.35 -0.02
N GLY A 196 9.91 -16.40 0.92
CA GLY A 196 10.78 -15.23 0.79
C GLY A 196 12.27 -15.55 1.01
N ASP A 197 12.62 -16.49 1.89
CA ASP A 197 14.02 -16.93 2.05
C ASP A 197 14.52 -17.64 0.78
N ASP A 198 13.68 -18.44 0.12
CA ASP A 198 13.98 -19.06 -1.18
C ASP A 198 14.23 -18.00 -2.27
N LEU A 199 13.38 -16.96 -2.34
CA LEU A 199 13.59 -15.78 -3.20
C LEU A 199 14.92 -15.09 -2.94
N LYS A 200 15.22 -14.79 -1.68
CA LYS A 200 16.44 -14.08 -1.34
C LYS A 200 17.68 -14.91 -1.68
N SER A 201 17.63 -16.22 -1.45
CA SER A 201 18.74 -17.15 -1.75
C SER A 201 19.06 -17.22 -3.25
N LYS A 202 18.08 -16.93 -4.11
CA LYS A 202 18.23 -16.88 -5.57
C LYS A 202 18.63 -15.50 -6.10
N GLY A 203 18.96 -14.56 -5.22
CA GLY A 203 19.50 -13.25 -5.58
C GLY A 203 18.45 -12.17 -5.83
N SER A 204 17.16 -12.45 -5.59
CA SER A 204 16.11 -11.42 -5.69
C SER A 204 16.05 -10.60 -4.41
N ASP A 205 16.00 -9.27 -4.52
CA ASP A 205 15.69 -8.43 -3.36
C ASP A 205 14.19 -8.45 -3.08
N ILE A 206 13.85 -8.47 -1.79
CA ILE A 206 12.48 -8.41 -1.31
C ILE A 206 12.40 -7.26 -0.33
N PHE A 207 11.37 -6.45 -0.47
CA PHE A 207 11.15 -5.27 0.34
C PHE A 207 9.70 -5.23 0.80
N ILE A 208 9.50 -5.15 2.11
CA ILE A 208 8.18 -4.94 2.70
C ILE A 208 7.83 -3.45 2.72
N VAL A 209 6.57 -3.14 2.41
CA VAL A 209 5.96 -1.82 2.57
C VAL A 209 4.86 -1.94 3.60
N TYR A 210 5.14 -1.44 4.79
CA TYR A 210 4.15 -1.30 5.84
C TYR A 210 3.43 0.04 5.70
N GLY A 211 2.11 0.03 5.77
CA GLY A 211 1.31 1.24 5.72
C GLY A 211 -0.18 0.97 5.91
N SER A 212 -0.95 2.05 6.04
CA SER A 212 -2.41 2.03 6.09
C SER A 212 -2.98 3.23 5.35
N THR A 213 -4.29 3.26 5.12
CA THR A 213 -4.95 4.43 4.50
C THR A 213 -4.87 5.66 5.43
N GLU A 214 -4.95 5.43 6.73
CA GLU A 214 -4.90 6.46 7.78
C GLU A 214 -3.49 7.03 7.93
N CYS A 215 -2.47 6.18 7.91
CA CYS A 215 -1.07 6.56 8.19
C CYS A 215 -0.18 6.69 6.95
N SER A 216 -0.66 6.32 5.76
CA SER A 216 0.16 6.16 4.54
C SER A 216 1.29 5.16 4.79
N ILE A 217 2.46 5.33 4.15
CA ILE A 217 3.61 4.44 4.30
C ILE A 217 4.33 4.74 5.62
N ILE A 218 4.52 3.70 6.42
CA ILE A 218 5.11 3.75 7.76
C ILE A 218 6.53 3.15 7.77
N SER A 219 6.82 2.16 6.92
CA SER A 219 8.17 1.60 6.80
C SER A 219 9.08 2.48 5.95
N SER A 220 10.39 2.38 6.20
CA SER A 220 11.40 2.80 5.22
C SER A 220 11.16 2.07 3.90
N ILE A 221 11.36 2.77 2.80
CA ILE A 221 11.17 2.22 1.46
C ILE A 221 12.52 2.01 0.79
N LEU A 222 12.69 0.84 0.18
CA LEU A 222 13.91 0.46 -0.54
C LEU A 222 15.20 0.79 0.23
N PRO A 223 15.47 0.11 1.36
CA PRO A 223 16.77 0.24 2.03
C PRO A 223 17.93 -0.04 1.06
N ALA A 224 19.07 0.61 1.30
CA ALA A 224 20.26 0.54 0.45
C ALA A 224 20.68 -0.92 0.23
N LYS A 225 20.60 -1.74 1.29
CA LYS A 225 20.95 -3.16 1.27
C LYS A 225 19.72 -4.01 1.55
N SER A 226 19.45 -4.96 0.66
CA SER A 226 18.50 -6.03 0.95
C SER A 226 19.14 -7.12 1.81
N SER A 227 18.42 -7.57 2.82
CA SER A 227 18.85 -8.53 3.85
C SER A 227 18.10 -9.86 3.75
N TYR A 228 18.56 -10.89 4.46
CA TYR A 228 17.76 -12.09 4.76
C TYR A 228 16.64 -11.82 5.78
N ASP A 229 16.68 -10.65 6.44
CA ASP A 229 15.59 -10.14 7.30
C ASP A 229 14.64 -9.25 6.48
N TRP A 230 14.31 -9.67 5.26
CA TRP A 230 13.44 -8.94 4.33
C TRP A 230 12.00 -8.77 4.86
N ASP A 231 11.61 -9.56 5.84
CA ASP A 231 10.33 -9.49 6.56
C ASP A 231 10.35 -8.51 7.74
N TYR A 232 11.48 -7.81 7.95
CA TYR A 232 11.62 -6.72 8.91
C TYR A 232 11.76 -5.37 8.19
N PHE A 233 11.38 -4.31 8.89
CA PHE A 233 11.51 -2.94 8.43
C PHE A 233 12.00 -2.02 9.56
N GLU A 234 12.49 -0.85 9.17
CA GLU A 234 12.81 0.25 10.08
C GLU A 234 11.80 1.38 9.91
N PHE A 235 11.62 2.17 10.96
CA PHE A 235 10.86 3.41 10.85
C PHE A 235 11.76 4.50 10.24
N PRO A 236 11.32 5.17 9.17
CA PRO A 236 12.04 6.29 8.60
C PRO A 236 11.91 7.51 9.53
N GLY A 237 12.84 8.45 9.41
CA GLY A 237 12.96 9.59 10.33
C GLY A 237 11.75 10.53 10.42
N PHE A 238 10.79 10.43 9.50
CA PHE A 238 9.54 11.21 9.54
C PHE A 238 8.43 10.57 10.38
N ILE A 239 8.57 9.30 10.77
CA ILE A 239 7.62 8.61 11.63
C ILE A 239 8.05 8.81 13.08
N ALA A 240 7.09 9.18 13.93
CA ALA A 240 7.24 9.17 15.38
C ALA A 240 6.50 7.94 15.93
N PRO A 241 7.20 6.81 16.13
CA PRO A 241 6.59 5.60 16.63
C PRO A 241 6.46 5.64 18.16
N GLU A 242 5.28 5.31 18.67
CA GLU A 242 5.08 4.91 20.07
C GLU A 242 4.72 3.42 20.11
N MET A 243 5.35 2.68 21.03
CA MET A 243 5.28 1.21 21.06
C MET A 243 4.64 0.75 22.36
N MET A 244 3.33 0.53 22.31
CA MET A 244 2.54 0.16 23.48
C MET A 244 2.75 -1.32 23.80
N PRO A 245 3.24 -1.70 24.99
CA PRO A 245 3.48 -3.10 25.33
C PRO A 245 2.20 -3.93 25.23
N ASN A 246 2.26 -5.06 24.52
CA ASN A 246 1.12 -5.96 24.35
C ASN A 246 1.53 -7.44 24.47
N GLY A 247 2.21 -7.77 25.56
CA GLY A 247 2.72 -9.11 25.86
C GLY A 247 4.25 -9.22 25.74
N LYS A 248 4.75 -10.46 25.71
CA LYS A 248 6.20 -10.72 25.73
C LYS A 248 6.81 -10.43 24.35
N ASN A 249 7.60 -9.36 24.26
CA ASN A 249 8.25 -8.90 23.03
C ASN A 249 7.26 -8.54 21.90
N LEU A 250 6.05 -8.11 22.26
CA LEU A 250 5.00 -7.69 21.35
C LEU A 250 4.57 -6.27 21.71
N TYR A 251 4.36 -5.45 20.69
CA TYR A 251 4.02 -4.04 20.86
C TYR A 251 2.91 -3.68 19.87
N GLU A 252 1.90 -2.97 20.33
CA GLU A 252 0.98 -2.27 19.43
C GLU A 252 1.64 -0.98 18.95
N PHE A 253 1.59 -0.76 17.64
CA PHE A 253 2.12 0.46 17.02
C PHE A 253 1.10 1.60 17.11
N VAL A 254 1.57 2.73 17.64
CA VAL A 254 0.83 4.00 17.66
C VAL A 254 1.66 5.03 16.90
N MET A 255 1.06 5.65 15.89
CA MET A 255 1.68 6.71 15.14
C MET A 255 1.37 8.06 15.78
N VAL A 256 2.39 8.69 16.36
CA VAL A 256 2.24 10.00 17.00
C VAL A 256 2.40 11.09 15.95
N LYS A 257 1.49 12.09 15.99
CA LYS A 257 1.57 13.28 15.14
C LYS A 257 2.89 14.02 15.38
N ASN A 258 3.54 14.43 14.29
CA ASN A 258 4.71 15.29 14.34
C ASN A 258 4.69 16.29 13.17
N ALA A 259 5.74 17.12 13.05
CA ALA A 259 5.83 18.16 12.02
C ALA A 259 5.88 17.61 10.59
N PHE A 260 6.44 16.42 10.38
CA PHE A 260 6.59 15.79 9.07
C PHE A 260 5.40 14.89 8.71
N CYS A 261 4.74 14.28 9.69
CA CYS A 261 3.66 13.33 9.43
C CYS A 261 2.52 13.47 10.43
N VAL A 262 1.33 13.73 9.89
CA VAL A 262 0.07 13.78 10.64
C VAL A 262 -0.80 12.62 10.16
N PRO A 263 -1.26 11.72 11.05
CA PRO A 263 -2.22 10.69 10.66
C PRO A 263 -3.52 11.32 10.13
N SER A 264 -4.11 10.69 9.11
CA SER A 264 -5.34 11.19 8.47
C SER A 264 -6.58 11.02 9.36
N ILE A 265 -6.48 10.12 10.35
CA ILE A 265 -7.47 9.89 11.39
C ILE A 265 -6.73 9.95 12.73
N ILE A 266 -7.33 10.61 13.71
CA ILE A 266 -6.85 10.62 15.10
C ILE A 266 -7.85 9.83 15.93
N ASN A 267 -7.37 8.90 16.75
CA ASN A 267 -8.22 8.05 17.60
C ASN A 267 -7.72 7.90 19.04
N THR A 268 -6.56 8.48 19.36
CA THR A 268 -5.94 8.45 20.68
C THR A 268 -4.99 9.65 20.84
N ASP A 269 -4.42 9.81 22.03
CA ASP A 269 -3.31 10.72 22.29
C ASP A 269 -2.18 9.99 23.04
N ILE A 270 -0.94 10.46 22.86
CA ILE A 270 0.24 10.03 23.62
C ILE A 270 0.81 11.27 24.29
N ASN A 271 0.74 11.32 25.63
CA ASN A 271 1.21 12.45 26.43
C ASN A 271 0.62 13.81 25.97
N GLY A 272 -0.66 13.84 25.60
CA GLY A 272 -1.33 15.05 25.12
C GLY A 272 -1.05 15.42 23.66
N VAL A 273 -0.38 14.55 22.89
CA VAL A 273 -0.16 14.74 21.45
C VAL A 273 -1.06 13.80 20.66
N ASP A 274 -1.83 14.35 19.71
CA ASP A 274 -2.71 13.56 18.83
C ASP A 274 -1.96 12.37 18.20
N ALA A 275 -2.61 11.21 18.17
CA ALA A 275 -2.02 10.01 17.61
C ALA A 275 -3.07 9.08 16.99
N TYR A 276 -2.57 8.09 16.27
CA TYR A 276 -3.38 7.02 15.72
C TYR A 276 -2.85 5.66 16.16
N ALA A 277 -3.61 4.99 17.02
CA ALA A 277 -3.40 3.57 17.34
C ALA A 277 -3.86 2.73 16.16
N THR A 278 -2.92 2.02 15.51
CA THR A 278 -3.23 1.25 14.30
C THR A 278 -3.84 -0.11 14.60
N SER A 279 -3.75 -0.56 15.85
CA SER A 279 -4.03 -1.93 16.25
C SER A 279 -3.10 -2.96 15.59
N ASP A 280 -1.98 -2.55 14.98
CA ASP A 280 -1.01 -3.49 14.42
C ASP A 280 -0.04 -3.96 15.51
N LEU A 281 0.17 -5.28 15.56
CA LEU A 281 1.13 -5.93 16.43
C LEU A 281 2.48 -6.08 15.75
N LEU A 282 3.50 -5.49 16.37
CA LEU A 282 4.88 -5.56 15.94
C LEU A 282 5.76 -6.31 16.95
N MET A 283 6.82 -6.92 16.43
CA MET A 283 7.85 -7.60 17.21
C MET A 283 9.22 -7.01 16.86
N ARG A 284 10.06 -6.80 17.89
CA ARG A 284 11.45 -6.38 17.71
C ARG A 284 12.30 -7.55 17.20
N HIS A 285 13.20 -7.27 16.27
CA HIS A 285 14.21 -8.22 15.86
C HIS A 285 15.07 -8.66 17.06
N PRO A 286 15.37 -9.97 17.23
CA PRO A 286 16.03 -10.49 18.43
C PRO A 286 17.45 -9.95 18.65
N THR A 287 18.15 -9.57 17.59
CA THR A 287 19.57 -9.16 17.64
C THR A 287 19.90 -7.84 16.94
N LYS A 288 18.94 -7.19 16.27
CA LYS A 288 19.17 -6.00 15.43
C LYS A 288 18.26 -4.88 15.90
N PRO A 289 18.76 -3.97 16.77
CA PRO A 289 17.96 -2.85 17.26
C PRO A 289 17.40 -2.01 16.11
N GLY A 290 16.16 -1.54 16.23
CA GLY A 290 15.51 -0.70 15.22
C GLY A 290 14.72 -1.48 14.16
N LEU A 291 14.96 -2.78 13.99
CA LEU A 291 14.18 -3.63 13.08
C LEU A 291 12.93 -4.19 13.75
N TRP A 292 11.82 -4.09 13.00
CA TRP A 292 10.49 -4.49 13.43
C TRP A 292 9.83 -5.40 12.40
N LYS A 293 9.04 -6.35 12.87
CA LYS A 293 8.25 -7.26 12.04
C LYS A 293 6.78 -7.15 12.38
N ILE A 294 5.93 -7.10 11.37
CA ILE A 294 4.47 -7.13 11.51
C ILE A 294 4.04 -8.57 11.78
N LEU A 295 3.21 -8.78 12.80
CA LEU A 295 2.68 -10.10 13.13
C LEU A 295 1.18 -10.25 12.86
N GLY A 296 0.46 -9.15 12.73
CA GLY A 296 -1.00 -9.14 12.56
C GLY A 296 -1.59 -7.99 13.36
N ARG A 297 -2.85 -8.12 13.73
CA ARG A 297 -3.56 -7.08 14.48
C ARG A 297 -3.97 -7.52 15.87
N THR A 298 -4.19 -6.55 16.75
CA THR A 298 -4.68 -6.76 18.12
C THR A 298 -6.13 -7.21 18.14
N ASP A 299 -6.93 -6.78 17.16
CA ASP A 299 -8.33 -7.15 16.97
C ASP A 299 -8.53 -8.49 16.25
N ASP A 300 -7.49 -9.04 15.63
CA ASP A 300 -7.51 -10.38 14.99
C ASP A 300 -7.12 -11.52 15.95
N GLN A 301 -6.89 -11.24 17.24
CA GLN A 301 -6.51 -12.27 18.21
C GLN A 301 -7.73 -13.08 18.68
N ILE A 302 -7.67 -14.40 18.55
CA ILE A 302 -8.67 -15.32 19.10
C ILE A 302 -8.43 -15.45 20.61
N VAL A 303 -9.42 -15.08 21.42
CA VAL A 303 -9.35 -15.18 22.89
C VAL A 303 -9.99 -16.48 23.32
N HIS A 304 -9.20 -17.37 23.89
CA HIS A 304 -9.67 -18.65 24.41
C HIS A 304 -10.46 -18.43 25.72
N ASN A 305 -11.29 -19.40 26.12
CA ASN A 305 -11.97 -19.37 27.42
C ASN A 305 -11.02 -19.33 28.63
N THR A 306 -9.74 -19.68 28.43
CA THR A 306 -8.64 -19.54 29.39
C THR A 306 -8.11 -18.10 29.53
N GLY A 307 -8.54 -17.18 28.66
CA GLY A 307 -7.97 -15.83 28.52
C GLY A 307 -6.68 -15.77 27.69
N GLU A 308 -6.18 -16.90 27.21
CA GLU A 308 -5.05 -16.92 26.26
C GLU A 308 -5.45 -16.28 24.94
N LYS A 309 -4.60 -15.41 24.41
CA LYS A 309 -4.77 -14.79 23.09
C LYS A 309 -3.92 -15.52 22.07
N ARG A 310 -4.51 -16.00 20.98
CA ARG A 310 -3.80 -16.62 19.88
C ARG A 310 -3.97 -15.85 18.59
N ASN A 311 -2.87 -15.64 17.90
CA ASN A 311 -2.87 -15.09 16.56
C ASN A 311 -3.17 -16.22 15.55
N PRO A 312 -4.28 -16.15 14.79
CA PRO A 312 -4.62 -17.16 13.80
C PRO A 312 -3.67 -17.14 12.60
N ILE A 313 -3.11 -15.97 12.23
CA ILE A 313 -2.37 -15.78 10.96
C ILE A 313 -1.18 -16.74 10.81
N PRO A 314 -0.29 -16.94 11.82
CA PRO A 314 0.78 -17.91 11.72
C PRO A 314 0.28 -19.35 11.57
N LEU A 315 -0.83 -19.72 12.23
CA LEU A 315 -1.39 -21.06 12.20
C LEU A 315 -2.04 -21.36 10.84
N GLU A 316 -2.82 -20.42 10.30
CA GLU A 316 -3.37 -20.48 8.95
C GLU A 316 -2.24 -20.62 7.92
N SER A 317 -1.19 -19.80 8.05
CA SER A 317 -0.01 -19.84 7.16
C SER A 317 0.70 -21.19 7.18
N MET A 318 0.78 -21.84 8.36
CA MET A 318 1.34 -23.18 8.52
C MET A 318 0.46 -24.25 7.88
N LEU A 319 -0.86 -24.20 8.09
CA LEU A 319 -1.80 -25.15 7.49
C LEU A 319 -1.83 -25.03 5.96
N ASN A 320 -1.73 -23.81 5.43
CA ASN A 320 -1.65 -23.53 3.99
C ASN A 320 -0.39 -24.05 3.31
N GLN A 321 0.59 -24.61 4.06
CA GLN A 321 1.74 -25.31 3.48
C GLN A 321 1.43 -26.77 3.11
N ASP A 322 0.35 -27.36 3.63
CA ASP A 322 -0.01 -28.75 3.29
C ASP A 322 -0.58 -28.79 1.86
N PRO A 323 -0.05 -29.63 0.95
CA PRO A 323 -0.54 -29.72 -0.43
C PRO A 323 -1.99 -30.21 -0.54
N HIS A 324 -2.56 -30.79 0.51
CA HIS A 324 -3.97 -31.20 0.57
C HIS A 324 -4.91 -30.09 1.06
N VAL A 325 -4.37 -28.97 1.56
CA VAL A 325 -5.14 -27.82 2.05
C VAL A 325 -5.16 -26.74 0.98
N SER A 326 -6.34 -26.46 0.41
CA SER A 326 -6.48 -25.37 -0.57
C SER A 326 -6.38 -23.99 0.08
N ALA A 327 -6.97 -23.83 1.28
CA ALA A 327 -6.94 -22.63 2.09
C ALA A 327 -7.38 -22.97 3.52
N ALA A 328 -6.79 -22.32 4.52
CA ALA A 328 -7.14 -22.40 5.94
C ALA A 328 -7.59 -21.03 6.43
N VAL A 329 -8.66 -21.01 7.21
CA VAL A 329 -9.19 -19.84 7.92
C VAL A 329 -9.52 -20.29 9.34
N MET A 330 -9.07 -19.53 10.33
CA MET A 330 -9.36 -19.72 11.75
C MET A 330 -10.27 -18.60 12.24
N PHE A 331 -11.28 -18.97 13.00
CA PHE A 331 -12.22 -18.05 13.64
C PHE A 331 -12.56 -18.61 15.03
N GLY A 332 -12.88 -17.74 15.99
CA GLY A 332 -13.19 -18.14 17.36
C GLY A 332 -13.56 -16.99 18.26
#